data_AF-A0A2V5T7Z9-F1
#
_entry.id   AF-A0A2V5T7Z9-F1
#
_cell.length_a   1.000
_cell.length_b   1.000
_cell.length_c   1.000
_cell.angle_alpha   90.00
_cell.angle_beta   90.00
_cell.angle_gamma   90.00
#
_symmetry.space_group_name_H-M   'P 1'
#
loop_
_entity.id
_entity.type
_entity.pdbx_description
1 polymer ?
#
loop_
_entity_poly.entity_id
_entity_poly.type
_entity_poly.pdbx_seq_one_letter_code
_entity_poly.pdbx_strand_id
1 'polypeptide(L)' 'METLRVASEARLRVIAVEAGKTLLLERDAIVDLANRSKISLVAR' A
#
# COMPACT_ATOMS: atom_id res chain seq x y z
N MET A 1 -2.01 6.16 -6.18
CA MET A 1 -2.15 4.70 -6.46
C MET A 1 -0.93 4.08 -7.14
N GLU A 2 -0.12 4.82 -7.89
CA GLU A 2 1.01 4.26 -8.65
C GLU A 2 1.97 3.37 -7.84
N THR A 3 2.25 3.71 -6.57
CA THR A 3 3.11 2.91 -5.70
C THR A 3 2.63 1.46 -5.52
N LEU A 4 1.31 1.25 -5.33
CA LEU A 4 0.74 -0.10 -5.19
C LEU A 4 0.79 -0.87 -6.51
N ARG A 5 0.59 -0.18 -7.64
CA ARG A 5 0.69 -0.78 -8.98
C ARG A 5 2.11 -1.29 -9.23
N VAL A 6 3.11 -0.44 -9.01
CA VAL A 6 4.53 -0.79 -9.15
C VAL A 6 4.91 -1.93 -8.19
N ALA A 7 4.46 -1.88 -6.94
CA ALA A 7 4.70 -2.95 -5.97
C ALA A 7 4.09 -4.29 -6.42
N SER A 8 2.89 -4.27 -7.01
CA SER A 8 2.23 -5.45 -7.54
C SER A 8 2.97 -6.03 -8.75
N GLU A 9 3.42 -5.18 -9.68
CA GLU A 9 4.22 -5.59 -10.85
C GLU A 9 5.57 -6.18 -10.44
N ALA A 10 6.20 -5.59 -9.42
CA ALA A 10 7.41 -6.10 -8.79
C ALA A 10 7.18 -7.34 -7.90
N ARG A 11 5.94 -7.84 -7.81
CA ARG A 11 5.53 -9.00 -7.00
C ARG A 11 5.85 -8.85 -5.51
N LEU A 12 5.88 -7.62 -5.00
CA LEU A 12 6.00 -7.36 -3.58
C LEU A 12 4.72 -7.80 -2.86
N ARG A 13 4.89 -8.27 -1.63
CA ARG A 13 3.78 -8.79 -0.80
C ARG A 13 3.46 -7.88 0.38
N VAL A 14 4.40 -7.04 0.79
CA VAL A 14 4.29 -6.18 1.97
C VAL A 14 4.92 -4.82 1.67
N ILE A 15 4.26 -3.76 2.12
CA ILE A 15 4.80 -2.40 2.17
C ILE A 15 4.71 -1.96 3.64
N ALA A 16 5.85 -1.66 4.24
CA ALA A 16 5.93 -1.11 5.59
C ALA A 16 6.04 0.42 5.50
N VAL A 17 5.26 1.13 6.31
CA VAL A 17 5.24 2.58 6.38
C VAL A 17 5.37 3.04 7.82
N GLU A 18 5.96 4.22 8.05
CA GLU A 18 5.95 4.83 9.37
C GLU A 18 4.65 5.63 9.57
N ALA A 19 3.94 5.34 10.65
CA ALA A 19 2.70 5.99 11.02
C ALA A 19 2.96 7.48 11.32
N GLY A 20 2.08 8.35 10.81
CA GLY A 20 2.20 9.79 10.99
C GLY A 20 3.31 10.47 10.16
N LYS A 21 4.17 9.70 9.48
CA LYS A 21 5.18 10.25 8.55
C LYS A 21 4.89 9.92 7.08
N THR A 22 4.01 8.95 6.83
CA THR A 22 3.60 8.59 5.47
C THR A 22 2.21 9.15 5.17
N LEU A 23 2.12 9.97 4.13
CA LEU A 23 0.84 10.46 3.63
C LEU A 23 0.14 9.37 2.82
N LEU A 24 -1.03 8.94 3.29
CA LEU A 24 -1.91 8.04 2.56
C LEU A 24 -3.08 8.84 1.97
N LEU A 25 -2.94 9.22 0.71
CA LEU A 25 -4.01 9.89 -0.04
C LEU A 25 -5.17 8.92 -0.24
N GLU A 26 -6.40 9.34 0.09
CA GLU A 26 -7.61 8.50 -0.04
C GLU A 26 -7.42 7.12 0.60
N ARG A 27 -7.15 7.10 1.91
CA ARG A 27 -6.79 5.91 2.67
C ARG A 27 -7.62 4.67 2.33
N ASP A 28 -8.94 4.81 2.24
CA ASP A 28 -9.84 3.69 1.96
C ASP A 28 -9.63 3.11 0.56
N ALA A 29 -9.42 3.97 -0.45
CA ALA A 29 -9.10 3.54 -1.82
C ALA A 29 -7.73 2.82 -1.88
N ILE A 30 -6.75 3.29 -1.11
CA ILE A 30 -5.44 2.63 -0.97
C ILE A 30 -5.60 1.24 -0.33
N VAL A 31 -6.40 1.12 0.73
CA VAL A 31 -6.66 -0.16 1.42
C VAL A 31 -7.37 -1.14 0.48
N ASP A 32 -8.40 -0.70 -0.23
CA ASP A 32 -9.14 -1.53 -1.19
C ASP A 32 -8.24 -2.04 -2.32
N LEU A 33 -7.40 -1.16 -2.88
CA LEU A 33 -6.46 -1.54 -3.92
C LEU A 33 -5.42 -2.53 -3.40
N ALA A 34 -4.86 -2.28 -2.21
CA ALA A 34 -3.89 -3.19 -1.58
C ALA A 34 -4.49 -4.58 -1.34
N ASN A 35 -5.74 -4.65 -0.88
CA ASN A 35 -6.48 -5.91 -0.69
C ASN A 35 -6.66 -6.67 -2.01
N ARG A 36 -7.09 -5.98 -3.08
CA ARG A 36 -7.26 -6.60 -4.42
C ARG A 36 -5.94 -7.10 -4.99
N SER A 37 -4.85 -6.34 -4.80
CA SER A 37 -3.50 -6.70 -5.23
C SER A 37 -2.80 -7.69 -4.29
N LYS A 38 -3.45 -8.11 -3.19
CA LYS A 38 -2.88 -9.00 -2.17
C LYS A 38 -1.56 -8.47 -1.58
N ILE A 39 -1.46 -7.16 -1.36
CA ILE A 39 -0.32 -6.49 -0.73
C ILE A 39 -0.71 -6.09 0.68
N SER A 40 0.08 -6.50 1.68
CA SER A 40 -0.11 -6.08 3.06
C SER A 40 0.50 -4.70 3.29
N LEU A 41 -0.28 -3.75 3.80
CA LEU A 41 0.23 -2.47 4.29
C LEU A 41 0.40 -2.56 5.80
N VAL A 42 1.62 -2.38 6.30
CA VAL A 42 1.94 -2.42 7.73
C VAL A 42 2.42 -1.04 8.15
N ALA A 43 1.81 -0.47 9.19
CA ALA A 43 2.22 0.80 9.75
C ALA A 43 2.75 0.60 11.18
N ARG A 44 3.89 1.23 11.51
CA ARG A 44 4.43 1.29 12.87
C ARG A 44 4.63 2.73 13.31
#